data_AF-A0A519L6R6-F1
#
_entry.id   AF-A0A519L6R6-F1
#
_cell.length_a   1.000
_cell.length_b   1.000
_cell.length_c   1.000
_cell.angle_alpha   90.00
_cell.angle_beta   90.00
_cell.angle_gamma   90.00
#
_symmetry.space_group_name_H-M   'P 1'
#
loop_
_entity.id
_entity.type
_entity.pdbx_description
1 polymer ?
#
loop_
_entity_poly.entity_id
_entity_poly.type
_entity_poly.pdbx_seq_one_letter_code
_entity_poly.pdbx_strand_id
1 'polypeptide(L)'
;MTAAAINRSKGRSNRGLKGLAGVLGFVCIVLFLMAIEQKQAVEAWTALKDGAVPALGRVFDWAADGASDGIDGLKTAAAGADGPLAAAPEVIVLAGEFGPADDATREVVGGVTFTGAVIRLERGETFQTRPLRIAGGGEAFSTLRETFADRLDAREDAQIELRAVVPHERGRPIAASPLCGGAAPGVVALLHRRDHVDLMLFRERTIVGAEAPAEALCGVWRFRAR
;
A
#
# COMPACT_ATOMS: atom_id res chain seq x y z
N MET A 1 60.42 49.63 -41.20
CA MET A 1 60.89 49.22 -39.86
C MET A 1 59.67 49.05 -38.96
N THR A 2 59.45 47.80 -38.53
CA THR A 2 58.69 47.28 -37.36
C THR A 2 57.52 48.05 -36.73
N ALA A 3 56.35 47.39 -36.69
CA ALA A 3 55.46 47.19 -35.51
C ALA A 3 54.18 46.47 -35.96
N ALA A 4 53.49 45.58 -35.25
CA ALA A 4 53.76 44.71 -34.11
C ALA A 4 52.62 43.67 -34.13
N ALA A 5 52.93 42.39 -33.88
CA ALA A 5 51.90 41.35 -33.76
C ALA A 5 51.17 41.51 -32.42
N ILE A 6 49.86 41.75 -32.45
CA ILE A 6 49.03 41.71 -31.23
C ILE A 6 48.52 40.29 -31.02
N ASN A 7 49.19 39.59 -30.12
CA ASN A 7 48.77 38.33 -29.55
C ASN A 7 47.78 38.62 -28.40
N ARG A 8 46.51 38.16 -28.47
CA ARG A 8 45.54 38.31 -27.37
C ARG A 8 44.94 36.97 -26.92
N SER A 9 45.57 36.44 -25.87
CA SER A 9 45.04 35.73 -24.70
C SER A 9 43.96 34.66 -24.87
N LYS A 10 44.43 33.40 -24.78
CA LYS A 10 43.86 32.25 -24.06
C LYS A 10 42.50 32.46 -23.36
N GLY A 11 41.49 31.74 -23.84
CA GLY A 11 40.22 31.51 -23.15
C GLY A 11 40.44 30.91 -21.76
N ARG A 12 40.07 31.67 -20.73
CA ARG A 12 40.16 31.31 -19.32
C ARG A 12 39.01 30.37 -18.96
N SER A 13 39.36 29.08 -18.82
CA SER A 13 38.67 27.98 -18.13
C SER A 13 37.31 28.29 -17.46
N ASN A 14 36.23 27.85 -18.10
CA ASN A 14 34.86 27.78 -17.54
C ASN A 14 34.65 26.55 -16.61
N ARG A 15 35.71 25.86 -16.18
CA ARG A 15 35.59 24.67 -15.31
C ARG A 15 35.29 25.02 -13.84
N GLY A 16 35.69 26.20 -13.38
CA GLY A 16 35.45 26.63 -12.00
C GLY A 16 33.96 26.87 -11.69
N LEU A 17 33.20 27.39 -12.64
CA LEU A 17 31.79 27.74 -12.45
C LEU A 17 30.88 26.51 -12.34
N LYS A 18 31.22 25.42 -13.05
CA LYS A 18 30.47 24.15 -13.00
C LYS A 18 30.64 23.40 -11.67
N GLY A 19 31.84 23.47 -11.07
CA GLY A 19 32.09 22.86 -9.76
C GLY A 19 31.29 23.55 -8.65
N LEU A 20 31.17 24.88 -8.72
CA LEU A 20 30.46 25.68 -7.73
C LEU A 20 28.95 25.42 -7.76
N ALA A 21 28.36 25.25 -8.95
CA ALA A 21 26.96 24.87 -9.09
C ALA A 21 26.66 23.46 -8.51
N GLY A 22 27.58 22.51 -8.69
CA GLY A 22 27.44 21.16 -8.14
C GLY A 22 27.47 21.14 -6.60
N VAL A 23 28.42 21.88 -6.01
CA VAL A 23 28.50 22.01 -4.54
C VAL A 23 27.27 22.70 -3.98
N LEU A 24 26.79 23.76 -4.62
CA LEU A 24 25.57 24.47 -4.18
C LEU A 24 24.33 23.56 -4.26
N GLY A 25 24.18 22.80 -5.34
CA GLY A 25 23.08 21.83 -5.48
C GLY A 25 23.11 20.75 -4.39
N PHE A 26 24.30 20.21 -4.09
CA PHE A 26 24.46 19.23 -3.01
C PHE A 26 24.10 19.81 -1.64
N VAL A 27 24.55 21.03 -1.33
CA VAL A 27 24.21 21.73 -0.08
C VAL A 27 22.70 21.98 0.02
N CYS A 28 22.03 22.39 -1.06
CA CYS A 28 20.58 22.56 -1.08
C CYS A 28 19.83 21.25 -0.80
N ILE A 29 20.29 20.12 -1.35
CA ILE A 29 19.69 18.80 -1.07
C ILE A 29 19.87 18.43 0.41
N VAL A 30 21.08 18.61 0.97
CA VAL A 30 21.34 18.32 2.38
C VAL A 30 20.49 19.19 3.31
N LEU A 31 20.36 20.49 3.00
CA LEU A 31 19.50 21.39 3.76
C LEU A 31 18.02 21.03 3.64
N PHE A 32 17.56 20.58 2.47
CA PHE A 32 16.19 20.11 2.28
C PHE A 32 15.91 18.84 3.10
N LEU A 33 16.86 17.89 3.12
CA LEU A 33 16.76 16.67 3.93
C LEU A 33 16.82 16.95 5.43
N MET A 34 17.59 17.96 5.85
CA MET A 34 17.66 18.40 7.26
C MET A 34 16.43 19.21 7.69
N ALA A 35 15.81 19.98 6.78
CA ALA A 35 14.62 20.78 7.06
C ALA A 35 13.33 19.95 7.17
N ILE A 36 13.33 18.72 6.63
CA ILE A 36 12.28 17.74 6.89
C ILE A 36 12.51 17.21 8.31
N GLU A 37 11.95 17.91 9.32
CA GLU A 37 12.03 17.54 10.73
C GLU A 37 11.59 16.07 10.95
N GLN A 38 12.58 15.21 11.19
CA GLN A 38 12.46 13.76 11.26
C GLN A 38 12.03 13.26 12.64
N LYS A 39 10.74 13.40 12.97
CA LYS A 39 10.14 12.52 14.01
C LYS A 39 9.36 11.37 13.38
N GLN A 40 8.54 11.66 12.38
CA GLN A 40 7.67 10.65 11.76
C GLN A 40 8.41 9.71 10.80
N ALA A 41 9.43 10.19 10.09
CA ALA A 41 10.21 9.37 9.16
C ALA A 41 11.08 8.31 9.87
N VAL A 42 11.62 8.65 11.04
CA VAL A 42 12.45 7.73 11.83
C VAL A 42 11.59 6.66 12.49
N GLU A 43 10.42 7.02 13.02
CA GLU A 43 9.47 6.05 13.60
C GLU A 43 8.96 5.06 12.55
N ALA A 44 8.64 5.55 11.34
CA ALA A 44 8.26 4.70 10.20
C ALA A 44 9.40 3.77 9.77
N TRP A 45 10.65 4.25 9.75
CA TRP A 45 11.81 3.43 9.40
C TRP A 45 12.15 2.38 10.46
N THR A 46 12.05 2.72 11.75
CA THR A 46 12.26 1.74 12.84
C THR A 46 11.18 0.67 12.84
N ALA A 47 9.90 1.03 12.59
CA ALA A 47 8.82 0.06 12.47
C ALA A 47 9.02 -0.89 11.28
N LEU A 48 9.59 -0.39 10.17
CA LEU A 48 9.94 -1.20 9.02
C LEU A 48 11.11 -2.17 9.31
N LYS A 49 12.14 -1.68 10.01
CA LYS A 49 13.33 -2.44 10.37
C LYS A 49 13.01 -3.57 11.35
N ASP A 50 12.18 -3.30 12.36
CA ASP A 50 11.84 -4.29 13.38
C ASP A 50 10.87 -5.36 12.85
N GLY A 51 10.09 -5.05 11.81
CA GLY A 51 9.26 -6.02 11.09
C GLY A 51 10.02 -6.94 10.11
N ALA A 52 11.25 -6.58 9.72
CA ALA A 52 12.02 -7.30 8.70
C ALA A 52 12.87 -8.47 9.26
N VAL A 53 12.98 -8.61 10.59
CA VAL A 53 13.92 -9.55 11.21
C VAL A 53 13.58 -11.05 11.02
N PRO A 54 12.33 -11.51 10.88
CA PRO A 54 12.09 -12.92 10.54
C PRO A 54 12.09 -13.21 9.03
N ALA A 55 12.19 -12.19 8.16
CA ALA A 55 12.06 -12.36 6.71
C ALA A 55 13.39 -12.47 5.95
N LEU A 56 14.54 -12.34 6.63
CA LEU A 56 15.87 -12.38 5.99
C LEU A 56 16.25 -13.77 5.43
N GLY A 57 15.49 -14.83 5.74
CA GLY A 57 15.69 -16.16 5.16
C GLY A 57 15.15 -16.34 3.73
N ARG A 58 14.22 -15.48 3.27
CA ARG A 58 13.61 -15.57 1.93
C ARG A 58 14.01 -14.44 0.98
N VAL A 59 14.98 -13.62 1.39
CA VAL A 59 15.45 -12.47 0.60
C VAL A 59 16.74 -12.77 -0.17
N PHE A 60 17.46 -13.84 0.17
CA PHE A 60 18.71 -14.19 -0.52
C PHE A 60 18.53 -14.98 -1.80
N ASP A 61 17.36 -15.60 -2.05
CA ASP A 61 17.12 -16.35 -3.30
C ASP A 61 16.83 -15.43 -4.50
N TRP A 62 16.12 -14.32 -4.33
CA TRP A 62 15.82 -13.41 -5.44
C TRP A 62 17.01 -12.48 -5.79
N ALA A 63 17.92 -12.27 -4.85
CA ALA A 63 19.14 -11.49 -5.08
C ALA A 63 20.23 -12.30 -5.81
N ALA A 64 20.18 -13.64 -5.74
CA ALA A 64 21.15 -14.49 -6.42
C ALA A 64 20.91 -14.57 -7.94
N ASP A 65 19.63 -14.58 -8.37
CA ASP A 65 19.28 -14.62 -9.80
C ASP A 65 19.27 -13.23 -10.48
N GLY A 66 19.11 -12.14 -9.71
CA GLY A 66 19.07 -10.77 -10.26
C GLY A 66 20.43 -10.04 -10.29
N ALA A 67 21.47 -10.59 -9.67
CA ALA A 67 22.76 -9.90 -9.56
C ALA A 67 23.64 -9.96 -10.83
N SER A 68 23.29 -10.76 -11.83
CA SER A 68 24.07 -10.86 -13.08
C SER A 68 23.82 -9.71 -14.05
N ASP A 69 22.66 -9.06 -14.01
CA ASP A 69 22.27 -8.01 -14.95
C ASP A 69 21.90 -6.74 -14.20
N GLY A 70 22.90 -5.92 -13.91
CA GLY A 70 22.81 -4.72 -13.07
C GLY A 70 21.76 -3.68 -13.49
N ILE A 71 22.19 -2.45 -13.75
CA ILE A 71 21.30 -1.28 -13.91
C ILE A 71 20.27 -1.49 -15.05
N ASP A 72 20.58 -2.33 -16.03
CA ASP A 72 19.68 -2.74 -17.11
C ASP A 72 18.57 -3.71 -16.66
N GLY A 73 18.81 -4.58 -15.67
CA GLY A 73 17.76 -5.38 -15.04
C GLY A 73 16.74 -4.50 -14.30
N LEU A 74 17.22 -3.44 -13.63
CA LEU A 74 16.36 -2.44 -12.98
C LEU A 74 15.51 -1.66 -14.01
N LYS A 75 16.10 -1.34 -15.16
CA LYS A 75 15.43 -0.63 -16.25
C LYS A 75 14.40 -1.52 -16.96
N THR A 76 14.67 -2.81 -17.05
CA THR A 76 13.77 -3.81 -17.64
C THR A 76 12.61 -4.14 -16.70
N ALA A 77 12.85 -4.23 -15.39
CA ALA A 77 11.79 -4.37 -14.38
C ALA A 77 10.89 -3.13 -14.33
N ALA A 78 11.44 -1.93 -14.51
CA ALA A 78 10.67 -0.69 -14.59
C ALA A 78 9.90 -0.51 -15.92
N ALA A 79 10.28 -1.23 -16.98
CA ALA A 79 9.64 -1.20 -18.28
C ALA A 79 8.63 -2.35 -18.50
N GLY A 80 8.57 -3.32 -17.58
CA GLY A 80 7.59 -4.41 -17.61
C GLY A 80 6.18 -3.89 -17.31
N ALA A 81 5.20 -4.33 -18.12
CA ALA A 81 3.79 -3.98 -17.95
C ALA A 81 3.15 -4.55 -16.66
N ASP A 82 3.91 -5.30 -15.85
CA ASP A 82 3.52 -5.92 -14.58
C ASP A 82 4.25 -5.30 -13.37
N GLY A 83 4.61 -4.02 -13.45
CA GLY A 83 5.07 -3.28 -12.27
C GLY A 83 3.96 -3.19 -11.21
N PRO A 84 4.28 -3.09 -9.91
CA PRO A 84 3.28 -2.78 -8.89
C PRO A 84 2.55 -1.52 -9.34
N LEU A 85 1.25 -1.61 -9.57
CA LEU A 85 0.43 -0.45 -9.91
C LEU A 85 0.64 0.58 -8.80
N ALA A 86 1.39 1.63 -9.11
CA ALA A 86 1.59 2.74 -8.19
C ALA A 86 0.19 3.29 -7.88
N ALA A 87 -0.14 3.38 -6.59
CA ALA A 87 -1.37 4.01 -6.14
C ALA A 87 -1.48 5.38 -6.82
N ALA A 88 -2.61 5.64 -7.47
CA ALA A 88 -2.86 6.94 -8.08
C ALA A 88 -2.65 8.05 -7.03
N PRO A 89 -2.10 9.22 -7.40
CA PRO A 89 -1.76 10.29 -6.46
C PRO A 89 -2.95 10.85 -5.68
N GLU A 90 -4.17 10.47 -6.07
CA GLU A 90 -5.38 10.60 -5.27
C GLU A 90 -5.50 9.39 -4.34
N VAL A 91 -4.64 9.30 -3.32
CA VAL A 91 -4.91 8.40 -2.20
C VAL A 91 -6.15 8.95 -1.51
N ILE A 92 -7.33 8.50 -1.94
CA ILE A 92 -8.57 8.71 -1.21
C ILE A 92 -8.41 7.93 0.09
N VAL A 93 -7.98 8.62 1.14
CA VAL A 93 -7.99 8.06 2.48
C VAL A 93 -9.45 7.76 2.77
N LEU A 94 -9.80 6.47 2.81
CA LEU A 94 -11.16 6.04 3.09
C LEU A 94 -11.58 6.57 4.46
N ALA A 95 -12.40 7.61 4.44
CA ALA A 95 -12.84 8.32 5.61
C ALA A 95 -14.29 8.76 5.40
N GLY A 96 -15.09 8.65 6.45
CA GLY A 96 -16.48 9.07 6.42
C GLY A 96 -17.43 8.02 6.99
N GLU A 97 -18.71 8.39 6.97
CA GLU A 97 -19.81 7.56 7.44
C GLU A 97 -20.63 7.09 6.25
N PHE A 98 -20.92 5.79 6.24
CA PHE A 98 -21.68 5.14 5.18
C PHE A 98 -22.86 4.40 5.81
N GLY A 99 -24.03 4.49 5.17
CA GLY A 99 -25.21 3.72 5.52
C GLY A 99 -25.20 2.35 4.81
N PRO A 100 -26.03 1.39 5.25
CA PRO A 100 -26.20 0.12 4.54
C PRO A 100 -26.84 0.37 3.16
N ALA A 101 -26.33 -0.32 2.14
CA ALA A 101 -26.87 -0.26 0.77
C ALA A 101 -27.97 -1.29 0.50
N ASP A 102 -28.06 -2.34 1.33
CA ASP A 102 -29.09 -3.38 1.27
C ASP A 102 -29.58 -3.79 2.68
N ASP A 103 -30.70 -4.52 2.73
CA ASP A 103 -31.33 -4.93 3.99
C ASP A 103 -30.48 -5.95 4.75
N ALA A 104 -29.79 -6.86 4.04
CA ALA A 104 -28.88 -7.82 4.66
C ALA A 104 -27.73 -7.10 5.42
N THR A 105 -27.15 -6.06 4.82
CA THR A 105 -26.11 -5.25 5.47
C THR A 105 -26.69 -4.48 6.67
N ARG A 106 -27.89 -3.91 6.53
CA ARG A 106 -28.57 -3.21 7.63
C ARG A 106 -28.82 -4.13 8.83
N GLU A 107 -29.20 -5.37 8.56
CA GLU A 107 -29.53 -6.37 9.57
C GLU A 107 -28.30 -6.95 10.27
N VAL A 108 -27.18 -7.12 9.56
CA VAL A 108 -25.99 -7.78 10.14
C VAL A 108 -25.04 -6.79 10.78
N VAL A 109 -24.74 -5.66 10.11
CA VAL A 109 -23.69 -4.72 10.54
C VAL A 109 -24.17 -3.28 10.72
N GLY A 110 -25.30 -2.91 10.12
CA GLY A 110 -25.81 -1.53 10.14
C GLY A 110 -24.99 -0.60 9.22
N GLY A 111 -24.72 0.63 9.64
CA GLY A 111 -23.75 1.52 8.98
C GLY A 111 -22.29 1.21 9.32
N VAL A 112 -21.38 1.93 8.66
CA VAL A 112 -19.93 1.86 8.92
C VAL A 112 -19.31 3.25 8.95
N THR A 113 -18.37 3.45 9.87
CA THR A 113 -17.48 4.61 9.89
C THR A 113 -16.07 4.15 9.57
N PHE A 114 -15.43 4.80 8.59
CA PHE A 114 -14.00 4.65 8.32
C PHE A 114 -13.23 5.86 8.88
N THR A 115 -12.19 5.60 9.67
CA THR A 115 -11.33 6.64 10.25
C THR A 115 -9.88 6.16 10.21
N GLY A 116 -9.22 6.37 9.06
CA GLY A 116 -7.85 5.92 8.85
C GLY A 116 -7.71 4.41 9.05
N ALA A 117 -6.98 4.01 10.11
CA ALA A 117 -6.74 2.62 10.49
C ALA A 117 -7.97 1.89 11.07
N VAL A 118 -9.03 2.62 11.44
CA VAL A 118 -10.16 2.09 12.20
C VAL A 118 -11.39 1.96 11.32
N ILE A 119 -12.04 0.81 11.40
CA ILE A 119 -13.36 0.53 10.80
C ILE A 119 -14.31 0.24 11.95
N ARG A 120 -15.37 1.04 12.09
CA ARG A 120 -16.38 0.87 13.14
C ARG A 120 -17.72 0.56 12.51
N LEU A 121 -18.28 -0.61 12.82
CA LEU A 121 -19.61 -1.01 12.41
C LEU A 121 -20.63 -0.55 13.44
N GLU A 122 -21.80 -0.11 12.99
CA GLU A 122 -22.86 0.42 13.85
C GLU A 122 -23.33 -0.62 14.88
N ARG A 123 -23.34 -1.90 14.50
CA ARG A 123 -23.71 -3.01 15.39
C ARG A 123 -22.56 -3.51 16.29
N GLY A 124 -21.52 -2.71 16.50
CA GLY A 124 -20.61 -2.81 17.65
C GLY A 124 -19.21 -3.35 17.38
N GLU A 125 -18.98 -4.00 16.24
CA GLU A 125 -17.63 -4.46 15.86
C GLU A 125 -16.73 -3.27 15.48
N THR A 126 -15.51 -3.25 16.02
CA THR A 126 -14.49 -2.27 15.65
C THR A 126 -13.22 -3.00 15.27
N PHE A 127 -12.75 -2.77 14.05
CA PHE A 127 -11.52 -3.34 13.53
C PHE A 127 -10.44 -2.28 13.48
N GLN A 128 -9.34 -2.54 14.20
CA GLN A 128 -8.09 -1.85 13.93
C GLN A 128 -7.37 -2.60 12.82
N THR A 129 -6.85 -1.87 11.84
CA THR A 129 -6.28 -2.47 10.64
C THR A 129 -4.99 -1.77 10.23
N ARG A 130 -4.18 -2.45 9.42
CA ARG A 130 -3.03 -1.90 8.71
C ARG A 130 -3.06 -2.29 7.24
N PRO A 131 -2.48 -1.51 6.33
CA PRO A 131 -2.37 -1.89 4.93
C PRO A 131 -1.68 -3.25 4.76
N LEU A 132 -2.17 -4.07 3.84
CA LEU A 132 -1.55 -5.33 3.45
C LEU A 132 -1.03 -5.26 2.00
N ARG A 133 -1.93 -5.04 1.03
CA ARG A 133 -1.62 -4.83 -0.40
C ARG A 133 -2.86 -4.37 -1.17
N ILE A 134 -2.70 -4.02 -2.43
CA ILE A 134 -3.80 -3.90 -3.39
C ILE A 134 -3.92 -5.21 -4.18
N ALA A 135 -5.13 -5.72 -4.33
CA ALA A 135 -5.48 -6.84 -5.20
C ALA A 135 -6.22 -6.33 -6.43
N GLY A 136 -6.13 -7.06 -7.55
CA GLY A 136 -6.93 -6.78 -8.74
C GLY A 136 -8.32 -7.43 -8.63
N GLY A 137 -9.32 -6.86 -9.30
CA GLY A 137 -10.67 -7.41 -9.37
C GLY A 137 -10.67 -8.84 -9.92
N GLY A 138 -9.90 -9.12 -10.97
CA GLY A 138 -9.75 -10.46 -11.55
C GLY A 138 -8.93 -11.45 -10.71
N GLU A 139 -8.41 -11.04 -9.56
CA GLU A 139 -7.64 -11.94 -8.69
C GLU A 139 -8.57 -12.90 -7.95
N ALA A 140 -8.24 -14.20 -7.99
CA ALA A 140 -8.96 -15.21 -7.23
C ALA A 140 -8.67 -15.08 -5.73
N PHE A 141 -9.72 -15.14 -4.90
CA PHE A 141 -9.59 -15.04 -3.44
C PHE A 141 -9.89 -16.36 -2.71
N SER A 142 -10.24 -17.44 -3.43
CA SER A 142 -10.53 -18.75 -2.84
C SER A 142 -10.08 -19.92 -3.72
N THR A 143 -10.01 -21.12 -3.13
CA THR A 143 -9.76 -22.41 -3.82
C THR A 143 -10.80 -22.74 -4.88
N LEU A 144 -11.99 -22.15 -4.79
CA LEU A 144 -13.03 -22.25 -5.81
C LEU A 144 -12.78 -21.34 -7.03
N ARG A 145 -11.65 -20.61 -7.04
CA ARG A 145 -11.27 -19.64 -8.08
C ARG A 145 -12.27 -18.51 -8.25
N GLU A 146 -13.06 -18.19 -7.23
CA GLU A 146 -13.91 -17.00 -7.23
C GLU A 146 -13.05 -15.75 -7.24
N THR A 147 -13.38 -14.79 -8.09
CA THR A 147 -12.66 -13.52 -8.19
C THR A 147 -13.33 -12.42 -7.38
N PHE A 148 -12.57 -11.40 -6.99
CA PHE A 148 -13.15 -10.23 -6.33
C PHE A 148 -14.17 -9.52 -7.22
N ALA A 149 -13.94 -9.46 -8.53
CA ALA A 149 -14.84 -8.86 -9.51
C ALA A 149 -16.21 -9.55 -9.50
N ASP A 150 -16.22 -10.89 -9.57
CA ASP A 150 -17.46 -11.67 -9.54
C ASP A 150 -18.20 -11.48 -8.21
N ARG A 151 -17.46 -11.53 -7.10
CA ARG A 151 -18.08 -11.49 -5.77
C ARG A 151 -18.59 -10.09 -5.39
N LEU A 152 -17.90 -9.04 -5.82
CA LEU A 152 -18.22 -7.66 -5.46
C LEU A 152 -19.04 -6.93 -6.53
N ASP A 153 -19.39 -7.61 -7.63
CA ASP A 153 -20.02 -6.98 -8.79
C ASP A 153 -19.20 -5.77 -9.26
N ALA A 154 -17.92 -6.04 -9.56
CA ALA A 154 -16.92 -5.07 -9.94
C ALA A 154 -16.28 -5.43 -11.28
N ARG A 155 -15.49 -4.50 -11.82
CA ARG A 155 -14.70 -4.76 -13.03
C ARG A 155 -13.46 -5.58 -12.67
N GLU A 156 -12.94 -6.36 -13.63
CA GLU A 156 -11.71 -7.14 -13.43
C GLU A 156 -10.49 -6.26 -13.14
N ASP A 157 -10.47 -5.02 -13.66
CA ASP A 157 -9.42 -4.03 -13.41
C ASP A 157 -9.66 -3.18 -12.15
N ALA A 158 -10.69 -3.49 -11.35
CA ALA A 158 -10.94 -2.80 -10.09
C ALA A 158 -9.78 -3.02 -9.10
N GLN A 159 -9.47 -2.00 -8.32
CA GLN A 159 -8.48 -2.09 -7.25
C GLN A 159 -9.18 -2.39 -5.93
N ILE A 160 -8.76 -3.49 -5.28
CA ILE A 160 -9.30 -3.94 -4.00
C ILE A 160 -8.24 -3.71 -2.93
N GLU A 161 -8.52 -2.87 -1.95
CA GLU A 161 -7.60 -2.63 -0.84
C GLU A 161 -7.70 -3.77 0.17
N LEU A 162 -6.62 -4.52 0.35
CA LEU A 162 -6.53 -5.52 1.42
C LEU A 162 -5.84 -4.91 2.64
N ARG A 163 -6.46 -5.10 3.81
CA ARG A 163 -5.98 -4.61 5.10
C ARG A 163 -5.96 -5.75 6.10
N ALA A 164 -4.85 -5.91 6.81
CA ALA A 164 -4.77 -6.88 7.90
C ALA A 164 -5.48 -6.30 9.13
N VAL A 165 -6.37 -7.06 9.74
CA VAL A 165 -6.90 -6.79 11.09
C VAL A 165 -5.78 -7.04 12.07
N VAL A 166 -5.58 -6.11 13.01
CA VAL A 166 -4.54 -6.19 14.03
C VAL A 166 -5.15 -6.08 15.43
N PRO A 167 -4.51 -6.65 16.45
CA PRO A 167 -4.94 -6.47 17.83
C PRO A 167 -4.95 -4.98 18.21
N HIS A 168 -5.92 -4.60 19.05
CA HIS A 168 -5.98 -3.24 19.59
C HIS A 168 -4.78 -2.92 20.50
N GLU A 169 -4.38 -3.93 21.27
CA GLU A 169 -3.21 -3.88 22.16
C GLU A 169 -2.13 -4.84 21.65
N ARG A 170 -0.87 -4.39 21.62
CA ARG A 170 0.25 -5.26 21.24
C ARG A 170 0.35 -6.46 22.16
N GLY A 171 0.61 -7.64 21.59
CA GLY A 171 0.77 -8.89 22.34
C GLY A 171 -0.55 -9.55 22.76
N ARG A 172 -1.71 -8.94 22.49
CA ARG A 172 -3.02 -9.59 22.63
C ARG A 172 -3.42 -10.30 21.33
N PRO A 173 -4.16 -11.42 21.42
CA PRO A 173 -4.80 -11.99 20.25
C PRO A 173 -5.96 -11.10 19.77
N ILE A 174 -6.34 -11.25 18.50
CA ILE A 174 -7.56 -10.63 17.96
C ILE A 174 -8.76 -11.35 18.57
N ALA A 175 -9.76 -10.59 19.05
CA ALA A 175 -10.97 -11.17 19.64
C ALA A 175 -11.80 -11.92 18.58
N ALA A 176 -12.49 -12.97 19.02
CA ALA A 176 -13.49 -13.65 18.21
C ALA A 176 -14.61 -12.67 17.81
N SER A 177 -15.12 -12.81 16.57
CA SER A 177 -16.21 -11.98 16.06
C SER A 177 -17.40 -12.85 15.65
N PRO A 178 -18.65 -12.47 16.00
CA PRO A 178 -19.84 -13.14 15.49
C PRO A 178 -19.94 -13.05 13.96
N LEU A 179 -19.35 -12.02 13.34
CA LEU A 179 -19.32 -11.88 11.88
C LEU A 179 -18.52 -13.01 11.20
N CYS A 180 -17.59 -13.63 11.92
CA CYS A 180 -16.81 -14.77 11.48
C CYS A 180 -17.26 -16.10 12.15
N GLY A 181 -18.51 -16.18 12.62
CA GLY A 181 -19.04 -17.38 13.28
C GLY A 181 -18.30 -17.75 14.57
N GLY A 182 -17.76 -16.76 15.29
CA GLY A 182 -16.98 -16.96 16.50
C GLY A 182 -15.48 -17.18 16.28
N ALA A 183 -15.01 -17.18 15.02
CA ALA A 183 -13.58 -17.11 14.74
C ALA A 183 -13.06 -15.66 14.83
N ALA A 184 -11.75 -15.49 15.02
CA ALA A 184 -11.12 -14.18 14.93
C ALA A 184 -11.06 -13.70 13.47
N PRO A 185 -11.36 -12.42 13.18
CA PRO A 185 -11.13 -11.81 11.86
C PRO A 185 -9.64 -11.55 11.61
N GLY A 186 -9.24 -11.51 10.34
CA GLY A 186 -7.83 -11.40 9.92
C GLY A 186 -7.54 -10.43 8.79
N VAL A 187 -8.40 -10.39 7.78
CA VAL A 187 -8.22 -9.50 6.61
C VAL A 187 -9.54 -8.87 6.24
N VAL A 188 -9.50 -7.59 5.89
CA VAL A 188 -10.61 -6.87 5.27
C VAL A 188 -10.23 -6.55 3.84
N ALA A 189 -11.08 -6.90 2.88
CA ALA A 189 -10.99 -6.42 1.51
C ALA A 189 -12.00 -5.29 1.30
N LEU A 190 -11.55 -4.17 0.76
CA LEU A 190 -12.37 -2.99 0.53
C LEU A 190 -12.36 -2.64 -0.96
N LEU A 191 -13.53 -2.57 -1.56
CA LEU A 191 -13.72 -1.94 -2.86
C LEU A 191 -14.37 -0.58 -2.64
N HIS A 192 -13.63 0.47 -2.98
CA HIS A 192 -14.14 1.84 -2.93
C HIS A 192 -14.67 2.26 -4.31
N ARG A 193 -15.91 2.74 -4.33
CA ARG A 193 -16.55 3.39 -5.48
C ARG A 193 -16.94 4.81 -5.06
N ARG A 194 -17.36 5.66 -6.01
CA ARG A 194 -17.64 7.08 -5.72
C ARG A 194 -18.58 7.30 -4.53
N ASP A 195 -19.64 6.52 -4.45
CA ASP A 195 -20.71 6.65 -3.46
C ASP A 195 -20.99 5.33 -2.73
N HIS A 196 -20.17 4.30 -2.94
CA HIS A 196 -20.34 2.97 -2.35
C HIS A 196 -19.03 2.38 -1.84
N VAL A 197 -19.12 1.56 -0.81
CA VAL A 197 -18.01 0.76 -0.30
C VAL A 197 -18.50 -0.66 -0.10
N ASP A 198 -17.83 -1.62 -0.72
CA ASP A 198 -18.04 -3.04 -0.43
C ASP A 198 -16.92 -3.54 0.48
N LEU A 199 -17.30 -4.28 1.51
CA LEU A 199 -16.41 -4.84 2.51
C LEU A 199 -16.54 -6.36 2.51
N MET A 200 -15.44 -7.06 2.33
CA MET A 200 -15.33 -8.49 2.62
C MET A 200 -14.48 -8.69 3.86
N LEU A 201 -14.88 -9.62 4.74
CA LEU A 201 -14.12 -9.97 5.94
C LEU A 201 -13.68 -11.43 5.87
N PHE A 202 -12.41 -11.67 6.17
CA PHE A 202 -11.82 -13.01 6.20
C PHE A 202 -11.33 -13.34 7.60
N ARG A 203 -11.31 -14.63 7.94
CA ARG A 203 -10.79 -15.13 9.22
C ARG A 203 -9.30 -14.87 9.39
N GLU A 204 -8.84 -14.85 10.63
CA GLU A 204 -7.42 -14.79 11.00
C GLU A 204 -6.62 -15.91 10.31
N ARG A 205 -5.36 -15.62 9.98
CA ARG A 205 -4.42 -16.53 9.30
C ARG A 205 -4.80 -16.91 7.86
N THR A 206 -5.85 -16.30 7.30
CA THR A 206 -6.15 -16.41 5.87
C THR A 206 -5.12 -15.66 5.04
N ILE A 207 -4.43 -16.36 4.16
CA ILE A 207 -3.66 -15.75 3.07
C ILE A 207 -4.63 -15.61 1.90
N VAL A 208 -5.16 -14.40 1.70
CA VAL A 208 -6.16 -14.13 0.66
C VAL A 208 -5.54 -14.29 -0.72
N GLY A 209 -6.06 -15.25 -1.49
CA GLY A 209 -5.58 -15.65 -2.81
C GLY A 209 -6.22 -16.96 -3.27
N ALA A 210 -5.77 -17.49 -4.40
CA ALA A 210 -6.34 -18.69 -5.04
C ALA A 210 -6.30 -19.99 -4.21
N GLU A 211 -5.48 -20.03 -3.15
CA GLU A 211 -5.34 -21.17 -2.26
C GLU A 211 -6.10 -20.99 -0.93
N ALA A 212 -6.79 -19.86 -0.73
CA ALA A 212 -7.54 -19.62 0.50
C ALA A 212 -8.78 -20.52 0.54
N PRO A 213 -9.07 -21.19 1.68
CA PRO A 213 -10.27 -22.00 1.80
C PRO A 213 -11.53 -21.11 1.66
N ALA A 214 -12.57 -21.60 0.97
CA ALA A 214 -13.78 -20.82 0.72
C ALA A 214 -14.47 -20.40 2.03
N GLU A 215 -14.41 -21.25 3.06
CA GLU A 215 -14.93 -20.99 4.40
C GLU A 215 -14.16 -19.93 5.19
N ALA A 216 -13.03 -19.44 4.66
CA ALA A 216 -12.30 -18.32 5.26
C ALA A 216 -13.06 -17.00 5.14
N LEU A 217 -13.96 -16.88 4.16
CA LEU A 217 -14.80 -15.70 3.99
C LEU A 217 -15.88 -15.70 5.08
N CYS A 218 -15.87 -14.67 5.92
CA CYS A 218 -16.83 -14.45 6.98
C CYS A 218 -18.13 -13.83 6.46
N GLY A 219 -18.01 -12.85 5.56
CA GLY A 219 -19.16 -12.16 5.00
C GLY A 219 -18.77 -11.06 4.02
N VAL A 220 -19.79 -10.53 3.33
CA VAL A 220 -19.70 -9.43 2.39
C VAL A 220 -20.83 -8.45 2.70
N TRP A 221 -20.51 -7.16 2.76
CA TRP A 221 -21.45 -6.10 3.10
C TRP A 221 -21.26 -4.89 2.20
N ARG A 222 -22.37 -4.22 1.89
CA ARG A 222 -22.39 -3.09 0.96
C ARG A 222 -22.89 -1.84 1.66
N PHE A 223 -22.13 -0.78 1.52
CA PHE A 223 -22.44 0.50 2.11
C PHE A 223 -22.51 1.58 1.04
N ARG A 224 -23.30 2.62 1.31
CA ARG A 224 -23.45 3.80 0.47
C ARG A 224 -23.19 5.07 1.27
N ALA A 225 -22.65 6.09 0.62
CA ALA A 225 -22.46 7.40 1.21
C ALA A 225 -23.82 7.93 1.74
N ARG A 226 -23.77 8.61 2.89
CA ARG A 226 -24.94 9.27 3.47
C ARG A 226 -25.15 10.66 2.88
#